data_AF-A0A4R7RQQ8-F1
#
_entry.id   AF-A0A4R7RQQ8-F1
#
_cell.length_a   1.000
_cell.length_b   1.000
_cell.length_c   1.000
_cell.angle_alpha   90.00
_cell.angle_beta   90.00
_cell.angle_gamma   90.00
#
_symmetry.space_group_name_H-M   'P 1'
#
loop_
_entity.id
_entity.type
_entity.pdbx_description
1 polymer ?
#
loop_
_entity_poly.entity_id
_entity_poly.type
_entity_poly.pdbx_seq_one_letter_code
_entity_poly.pdbx_strand_id
1 'polypeptide(L)'
;MKSLPPHARQGFSLVEVMVAIGIAAAAITLMIGLLPAGLSTFREAMNTSVTAQIGQRLLYESAQTDYSVLVAPPATKPWRYFDDEGSELPDATGAIFHALIRIQPSTSIPSGTAGGTLQPNLATVIVQVALNAENRDIPITTAPGGPADPPEGTIQPDSGFNFTAFTGHVAKNL
;
A
#
# COMPACT_ATOMS: atom_id res chain seq x y z
N MET A 1 36.86 35.29 -57.45
CA MET A 1 36.38 34.76 -56.16
C MET A 1 35.89 35.94 -55.33
N LYS A 2 34.59 36.03 -55.03
CA LYS A 2 33.98 37.18 -54.35
C LYS A 2 33.91 36.87 -52.85
N SER A 3 34.66 37.59 -52.01
CA SER A 3 34.64 37.36 -50.56
C SER A 3 33.33 37.88 -49.96
N LEU A 4 32.68 37.05 -49.15
CA LEU A 4 31.46 37.42 -48.43
C LEU A 4 31.78 38.45 -47.34
N PRO A 5 30.88 39.42 -47.07
CA PRO A 5 31.11 40.47 -46.09
C PRO A 5 31.11 39.90 -44.65
N PRO A 6 31.95 40.45 -43.74
CA PRO A 6 32.00 40.03 -42.35
C PRO A 6 30.67 40.37 -41.66
N HIS A 7 30.05 39.37 -41.04
CA HIS A 7 28.85 39.58 -40.25
C HIS A 7 29.24 40.36 -38.98
N ALA A 8 28.58 41.49 -38.74
CA ALA A 8 28.81 42.29 -37.54
C ALA A 8 28.59 41.40 -36.30
N ARG A 9 29.59 41.29 -35.44
CA ARG A 9 29.44 40.69 -34.10
C ARG A 9 28.48 41.56 -33.30
N GLN A 10 27.20 41.19 -33.30
CA GLN A 10 26.18 41.79 -32.45
C GLN A 10 26.19 41.02 -31.13
N GLY A 11 26.57 41.71 -30.04
CA GLY A 11 26.37 41.21 -28.68
C GLY A 11 24.93 41.44 -28.24
N PHE A 12 24.45 40.65 -27.29
CA PHE A 12 23.13 40.84 -26.69
C PHE A 12 23.04 42.18 -25.94
N SER A 13 21.91 42.85 -26.05
CA SER A 13 21.66 44.08 -25.29
C SER A 13 21.46 43.77 -23.80
N LEU A 14 21.75 44.75 -22.94
CA LEU A 14 21.58 44.61 -21.50
C LEU A 14 20.13 44.27 -21.12
N VAL A 15 19.14 44.81 -21.85
CA VAL A 15 17.72 44.50 -21.62
C VAL A 15 17.38 43.05 -21.98
N GLU A 16 17.92 42.51 -23.08
CA GLU A 16 17.72 41.10 -23.46
C GLU A 16 18.32 40.16 -22.42
N VAL A 17 19.54 40.45 -21.94
CA VAL A 17 20.19 39.66 -20.89
C VAL A 17 19.38 39.69 -19.60
N MET A 18 18.84 40.85 -19.20
CA MET A 18 18.02 40.96 -17.99
C MET A 18 16.69 40.19 -18.11
N VAL A 19 16.02 40.27 -19.26
CA VAL A 19 14.79 39.50 -19.51
C VAL A 19 15.10 38.00 -19.50
N ALA A 20 16.18 37.57 -20.14
CA ALA A 20 16.60 36.17 -20.16
C ALA A 20 16.90 35.63 -18.75
N ILE A 21 17.62 36.41 -17.93
CA ILE A 21 17.91 36.05 -16.53
C ILE A 21 16.62 36.00 -15.70
N GLY A 22 15.70 36.96 -15.88
CA GLY A 22 14.42 36.99 -15.18
C GLY A 22 13.57 35.74 -15.46
N ILE A 23 13.48 35.34 -16.73
CA ILE A 23 12.76 34.13 -17.14
C ILE A 23 13.46 32.87 -16.61
N ALA A 24 14.80 32.80 -16.73
CA ALA A 24 15.57 31.65 -16.23
C ALA A 24 15.42 31.47 -14.71
N ALA A 25 15.50 32.56 -13.94
CA ALA A 25 15.32 32.53 -12.50
C ALA A 25 13.91 32.08 -12.10
N ALA A 26 12.88 32.56 -12.80
CA ALA A 26 11.50 32.12 -12.58
C ALA A 26 11.34 30.61 -12.86
N ALA A 27 11.88 30.11 -13.98
CA ALA A 27 11.79 28.69 -14.35
C ALA A 27 12.48 27.77 -13.33
N ILE A 28 13.68 28.13 -12.86
CA ILE A 28 14.41 27.35 -11.85
C ILE A 28 13.64 27.33 -10.53
N THR A 29 13.05 28.46 -10.12
CA THR A 29 12.24 28.55 -8.90
C THR A 29 11.03 27.62 -8.98
N LEU A 30 10.35 27.59 -10.13
CA LEU A 30 9.23 26.67 -10.37
C LEU A 30 9.67 25.21 -10.29
N MET A 31 10.82 24.85 -10.87
CA MET A 31 11.36 23.48 -10.79
C MET A 31 11.69 23.06 -9.36
N ILE A 32 12.33 23.93 -8.57
CA ILE A 32 12.65 23.65 -7.16
C ILE A 32 11.35 23.52 -6.34
N GLY A 33 10.33 24.32 -6.66
CA GLY A 33 9.02 24.24 -6.02
C GLY A 33 8.30 22.89 -6.21
N LEU A 34 8.65 22.11 -7.22
CA LEU A 34 8.08 20.77 -7.46
C LEU A 34 8.80 19.65 -6.70
N LEU A 35 9.99 19.89 -6.13
CA LEU A 35 10.75 18.85 -5.42
C LEU A 35 9.99 18.23 -4.23
N PRO A 36 9.30 19.00 -3.36
CA PRO A 36 8.57 18.42 -2.23
C PRO A 36 7.45 17.48 -2.69
N ALA A 37 6.74 17.86 -3.76
CA ALA A 37 5.68 17.04 -4.33
C ALA A 37 6.24 15.73 -4.90
N GLY A 38 7.32 15.80 -5.67
CA GLY A 38 7.99 14.62 -6.22
C GLY A 38 8.48 13.65 -5.14
N LEU A 39 9.06 14.19 -4.05
CA LEU A 39 9.51 13.37 -2.92
C LEU A 39 8.35 12.72 -2.17
N SER A 40 7.23 13.44 -1.99
CA SER A 40 6.02 12.88 -1.36
C SER A 40 5.47 11.72 -2.18
N THR A 41 5.29 11.90 -3.49
CA THR A 41 4.84 10.82 -4.38
C THR A 41 5.80 9.64 -4.37
N PHE A 42 7.12 9.88 -4.36
CA PHE A 42 8.10 8.81 -4.27
C PHE A 42 7.99 8.01 -2.97
N ARG A 43 7.83 8.67 -1.82
CA ARG A 43 7.63 8.00 -0.52
C ARG A 43 6.35 7.17 -0.49
N GLU A 44 5.26 7.71 -1.02
CA GLU A 44 3.99 7.00 -1.11
C GLU A 44 4.10 5.75 -2.02
N ALA A 45 4.80 5.87 -3.14
CA ALA A 45 5.07 4.74 -4.03
C ALA A 45 5.92 3.66 -3.35
N MET A 46 6.95 4.03 -2.58
CA MET A 46 7.73 3.09 -1.79
C MET A 46 6.85 2.36 -0.76
N ASN A 47 6.08 3.10 0.03
CA ASN A 47 5.19 2.52 1.04
C ASN A 47 4.17 1.55 0.42
N THR A 48 3.63 1.91 -0.75
CA THR A 48 2.70 1.06 -1.51
C THR A 48 3.37 -0.22 -1.99
N SER A 49 4.61 -0.13 -2.50
CA SER A 49 5.38 -1.30 -2.94
C SER A 49 5.66 -2.27 -1.78
N VAL A 50 6.11 -1.74 -0.63
CA VAL A 50 6.39 -2.56 0.57
C VAL A 50 5.11 -3.19 1.10
N THR A 51 4.01 -2.41 1.15
CA THR A 51 2.69 -2.91 1.53
C THR A 51 2.23 -4.07 0.65
N ALA A 52 2.39 -3.95 -0.68
CA ALA A 52 2.05 -4.99 -1.63
C ALA A 52 2.92 -6.25 -1.45
N GLN A 53 4.22 -6.08 -1.25
CA GLN A 53 5.15 -7.18 -0.98
C GLN A 53 4.77 -7.94 0.30
N ILE A 54 4.50 -7.23 1.40
CA ILE A 54 4.07 -7.82 2.67
C ILE A 54 2.75 -8.59 2.47
N GLY A 55 1.76 -7.94 1.87
CA GLY A 55 0.44 -8.55 1.63
C GLY A 55 0.52 -9.84 0.81
N GLN A 56 1.28 -9.82 -0.28
CA GLN A 56 1.50 -11.00 -1.12
C GLN A 56 2.25 -12.10 -0.37
N ARG A 57 3.34 -11.77 0.34
CA ARG A 57 4.10 -12.74 1.14
C ARG A 57 3.19 -13.48 2.14
N LEU A 58 2.38 -12.74 2.89
CA LEU A 58 1.47 -13.30 3.89
C LEU A 58 0.35 -14.15 3.27
N LEU A 59 -0.16 -13.75 2.10
CA LEU A 59 -1.11 -14.58 1.35
C LEU A 59 -0.48 -15.89 0.87
N TYR A 60 0.75 -15.85 0.34
CA TYR A 60 1.46 -17.06 -0.08
C TYR A 60 1.75 -17.98 1.10
N GLU A 61 2.19 -17.44 2.23
CA GLU A 61 2.42 -18.21 3.46
C GLU A 61 1.12 -18.87 3.95
N SER A 62 0.01 -18.13 3.93
CA SER A 62 -1.31 -18.65 4.30
C SER A 62 -1.78 -19.78 3.37
N ALA A 63 -1.48 -19.67 2.07
CA ALA A 63 -1.81 -20.70 1.08
C ALA A 63 -0.93 -21.96 1.19
N GLN A 64 0.29 -21.83 1.73
CA GLN A 64 1.19 -22.97 1.99
C GLN A 64 0.96 -23.62 3.35
N THR A 65 0.27 -22.92 4.26
CA THR A 65 -0.07 -23.45 5.58
C THR A 65 -1.14 -24.55 5.46
N ASP A 66 -0.98 -25.63 6.23
CA ASP A 66 -1.98 -26.69 6.28
C ASP A 66 -3.37 -26.14 6.62
N TYR A 67 -4.37 -26.55 5.85
CA TYR A 67 -5.73 -26.03 5.97
C TYR A 67 -6.29 -26.15 7.40
N SER A 68 -6.00 -27.26 8.09
CA SER A 68 -6.45 -27.50 9.47
C SER A 68 -5.83 -26.52 10.48
N VAL A 69 -4.57 -26.13 10.28
CA VAL A 69 -3.86 -25.16 11.11
C VAL A 69 -4.32 -23.74 10.79
N LEU A 70 -4.56 -23.46 9.52
CA LEU A 70 -5.03 -22.17 9.03
C LEU A 70 -6.40 -21.83 9.66
N VAL A 71 -7.40 -22.72 9.53
CA VAL A 71 -8.75 -22.49 10.05
C VAL A 71 -8.89 -22.69 11.57
N ALA A 72 -7.84 -23.15 12.25
CA ALA A 72 -7.86 -23.33 13.69
C ALA A 72 -8.09 -21.99 14.41
N PRO A 73 -8.93 -21.95 15.45
CA PRO A 73 -9.10 -20.75 16.27
C PRO A 73 -7.78 -20.27 16.88
N PRO A 74 -7.58 -18.94 17.03
CA PRO A 74 -8.49 -17.87 16.64
C PRO A 74 -8.50 -17.61 15.13
N ALA A 75 -9.66 -17.13 14.63
CA ALA A 75 -9.85 -16.74 13.23
C ALA A 75 -8.99 -15.53 12.83
N THR A 76 -8.77 -14.61 13.77
CA THR A 76 -7.79 -13.53 13.64
C THR A 76 -6.47 -14.00 14.24
N LYS A 77 -5.41 -14.00 13.43
CA LYS A 77 -4.07 -14.36 13.88
C LYS A 77 -3.39 -13.16 14.57
N PRO A 78 -2.35 -13.40 15.39
CA PRO A 78 -1.60 -12.32 16.03
C PRO A 78 -1.04 -11.31 15.02
N TRP A 79 -0.83 -10.08 15.48
CA TRP A 79 -0.19 -9.02 14.72
C TRP A 79 1.22 -9.44 14.29
N ARG A 80 1.56 -9.13 13.04
CA ARG A 80 2.91 -9.24 12.50
C ARG A 80 3.44 -7.85 12.21
N TYR A 81 4.72 -7.65 12.49
CA TYR A 81 5.37 -6.34 12.43
C TYR A 81 6.44 -6.35 11.35
N PHE A 82 6.56 -5.25 10.62
CA PHE A 82 7.55 -5.11 9.56
C PHE A 82 8.23 -3.74 9.58
N ASP A 83 9.49 -3.71 9.16
CA ASP A 83 10.28 -2.48 8.97
C ASP A 83 9.98 -1.79 7.62
N ASP A 84 10.71 -0.71 7.31
CA ASP A 84 10.59 0.04 6.06
C ASP A 84 11.01 -0.73 4.81
N GLU A 85 11.74 -1.82 4.96
CA GLU A 85 12.18 -2.70 3.88
C GLU A 85 11.24 -3.91 3.68
N GLY A 86 10.22 -4.07 4.53
CA GLY A 86 9.29 -5.19 4.50
C GLY A 86 9.88 -6.48 5.11
N SER A 87 10.96 -6.38 5.89
CA SER A 87 11.46 -7.45 6.73
C SER A 87 10.61 -7.59 7.98
N GLU A 88 10.52 -8.81 8.51
CA GLU A 88 9.67 -9.10 9.66
C GLU A 88 10.41 -8.88 10.97
N LEU A 89 9.73 -8.23 11.92
CA LEU A 89 10.22 -7.94 13.25
C LEU A 89 9.51 -8.81 14.30
N PRO A 90 10.21 -9.19 15.39
CA PRO A 90 9.63 -10.02 16.45
C PRO A 90 8.58 -9.27 17.27
N ASP A 91 8.67 -7.94 17.32
CA ASP A 91 7.81 -7.07 18.10
C ASP A 91 7.54 -5.75 17.35
N ALA A 92 6.70 -4.92 17.96
CA ALA A 92 6.31 -3.65 17.37
C ALA A 92 7.40 -2.56 17.45
N THR A 93 8.54 -2.87 18.09
CA THR A 93 9.61 -1.91 18.33
C THR A 93 10.34 -1.61 17.02
N GLY A 94 10.18 -0.38 16.51
CA GLY A 94 10.73 0.02 15.22
C GLY A 94 9.91 -0.46 14.01
N ALA A 95 8.72 -1.03 14.25
CA ALA A 95 7.82 -1.43 13.18
C ALA A 95 7.18 -0.19 12.53
N ILE A 96 7.19 -0.18 11.19
CA ILE A 96 6.54 0.85 10.38
C ILE A 96 5.23 0.32 9.80
N PHE A 97 5.17 -0.98 9.51
CA PHE A 97 3.98 -1.64 9.03
C PHE A 97 3.49 -2.70 10.01
N HIS A 98 2.18 -2.73 10.19
CA HIS A 98 1.48 -3.71 11.02
C HIS A 98 0.54 -4.50 10.14
N ALA A 99 0.70 -5.82 10.15
CA ALA A 99 -0.15 -6.72 9.38
C ALA A 99 -1.05 -7.55 10.29
N LEU A 100 -2.31 -7.66 9.89
CA LEU A 100 -3.34 -8.48 10.51
C LEU A 100 -3.83 -9.52 9.52
N ILE A 101 -3.94 -10.77 9.95
CA ILE A 101 -4.47 -11.85 9.12
C ILE A 101 -5.78 -12.33 9.75
N ARG A 102 -6.87 -12.26 8.97
CA ARG A 102 -8.18 -12.78 9.32
C ARG A 102 -8.56 -13.93 8.40
N ILE A 103 -9.07 -15.01 8.97
CA ILE A 103 -9.48 -16.21 8.24
C ILE A 103 -10.98 -16.42 8.46
N GLN A 104 -11.70 -16.59 7.36
CA GLN A 104 -13.08 -17.02 7.36
C GLN A 104 -13.11 -18.48 6.87
N PRO A 105 -13.47 -19.46 7.71
CA PRO A 105 -13.31 -20.87 7.39
C PRO A 105 -14.25 -21.37 6.26
N SER A 106 -15.31 -20.64 5.96
CA SER A 106 -16.25 -20.95 4.88
C SER A 106 -16.46 -19.73 3.98
N THR A 107 -16.33 -19.92 2.68
CA THR A 107 -16.57 -18.89 1.66
C THR A 107 -17.89 -19.13 0.93
N SER A 108 -18.68 -18.08 0.69
CA SER A 108 -19.86 -18.16 -0.19
C SER A 108 -19.43 -18.12 -1.66
N ILE A 109 -19.77 -19.16 -2.43
CA ILE A 109 -19.61 -19.14 -3.89
C ILE A 109 -20.89 -18.67 -4.57
N PRO A 110 -20.80 -17.92 -5.69
CA PRO A 110 -21.97 -17.55 -6.46
C PRO A 110 -22.79 -18.80 -6.82
N SER A 111 -24.05 -18.78 -6.43
CA SER A 111 -25.04 -19.78 -6.82
C SER A 111 -26.17 -19.03 -7.53
N GLY A 112 -26.96 -19.72 -8.35
CA GLY A 112 -28.12 -19.11 -9.02
C GLY A 112 -29.20 -18.58 -8.06
N THR A 113 -28.99 -18.71 -6.74
CA THR A 113 -29.86 -18.22 -5.67
C THR A 113 -29.17 -17.08 -4.92
N ALA A 114 -29.94 -16.05 -4.54
CA ALA A 114 -29.45 -14.94 -3.73
C ALA A 114 -28.80 -15.45 -2.44
N GLY A 115 -27.55 -15.06 -2.19
CA GLY A 115 -26.76 -15.46 -1.01
C GLY A 115 -25.67 -16.50 -1.25
N GLY A 116 -25.63 -17.14 -2.43
CA GLY A 116 -24.58 -18.12 -2.75
C GLY A 116 -24.66 -19.42 -1.94
N THR A 117 -23.81 -20.39 -2.29
CA THR A 117 -23.66 -21.63 -1.51
C THR A 117 -22.42 -21.50 -0.62
N LEU A 118 -22.53 -21.78 0.67
CA LEU A 118 -21.37 -21.82 1.55
C LEU A 118 -20.54 -23.07 1.25
N GLN A 119 -19.25 -22.87 0.94
CA GLN A 119 -18.31 -23.95 0.71
C GLN A 119 -17.46 -24.18 1.97
N PRO A 120 -17.69 -25.25 2.75
CA PRO A 120 -16.97 -25.50 4.01
C PRO A 120 -15.52 -25.94 3.84
N ASN A 121 -15.10 -26.28 2.61
CA ASN A 121 -13.72 -26.66 2.28
C ASN A 121 -12.92 -25.49 1.66
N LEU A 122 -13.49 -24.30 1.64
CA LEU A 122 -12.86 -23.10 1.08
C LEU A 122 -12.85 -22.02 2.14
N ALA A 123 -11.66 -21.60 2.55
CA ALA A 123 -11.48 -20.52 3.49
C ALA A 123 -11.09 -19.24 2.74
N THR A 124 -11.63 -18.10 3.19
CA THR A 124 -11.17 -16.78 2.76
C THR A 124 -10.10 -16.29 3.73
N VAL A 125 -8.95 -15.89 3.20
CA VAL A 125 -7.87 -15.25 3.95
C VAL A 125 -7.86 -13.77 3.60
N ILE A 126 -7.95 -12.91 4.59
CA ILE A 126 -7.91 -11.46 4.48
C ILE A 126 -6.67 -10.98 5.21
N VAL A 127 -5.72 -10.41 4.47
CA VAL A 127 -4.51 -9.79 5.02
C VAL A 127 -4.69 -8.29 4.95
N GLN A 128 -4.59 -7.60 6.07
CA GLN A 128 -4.61 -6.14 6.11
C GLN A 128 -3.26 -5.63 6.57
N VAL A 129 -2.66 -4.73 5.79
CA VAL A 129 -1.38 -4.11 6.11
C VAL A 129 -1.64 -2.62 6.32
N ALA A 130 -1.33 -2.13 7.52
CA ALA A 130 -1.50 -0.75 7.93
C ALA A 130 -0.14 -0.08 8.10
N LEU A 131 -0.02 1.17 7.66
CA LEU A 131 1.14 2.01 7.95
C LEU A 131 0.95 2.68 9.31
N ASN A 132 1.78 2.31 10.29
CA ASN A 132 1.66 2.74 11.67
C ASN A 132 3.05 2.90 12.33
N ALA A 133 3.84 3.81 11.78
CA ALA A 133 5.18 4.14 12.30
C ALA A 133 5.18 4.69 13.74
N GLU A 134 4.04 5.18 14.22
CA GLU A 134 3.88 5.67 15.59
C GLU A 134 3.55 4.56 16.60
N ASN A 135 3.42 3.31 16.13
CA ASN A 135 3.05 2.16 16.93
C ASN A 135 1.81 2.40 17.82
N ARG A 136 0.80 3.04 17.24
CA ARG A 136 -0.47 3.29 17.92
C ARG A 136 -1.34 2.04 17.91
N ASP A 137 -2.18 1.90 18.92
CA ASP A 137 -3.16 0.82 18.96
C ASP A 137 -4.16 0.96 17.79
N ILE A 138 -4.19 -0.06 16.92
CA ILE A 138 -5.09 -0.10 15.76
C ILE A 138 -6.39 -0.79 16.21
N PRO A 139 -7.54 -0.10 16.18
CA PRO A 139 -8.81 -0.71 16.57
C PRO A 139 -9.24 -1.76 15.55
N ILE A 140 -9.68 -2.90 16.07
CA ILE A 140 -10.24 -4.00 15.29
C ILE A 140 -11.76 -4.01 15.43
N THR A 141 -12.46 -4.36 14.35
CA THR A 141 -13.92 -4.51 14.36
C THR A 141 -14.31 -5.64 15.30
N THR A 142 -15.04 -5.36 16.37
CA THR A 142 -15.49 -6.36 17.35
C THR A 142 -16.95 -6.80 17.13
N ALA A 143 -17.66 -6.17 16.20
CA ALA A 143 -19.02 -6.56 15.85
C ALA A 143 -19.01 -7.71 14.83
N PRO A 144 -19.88 -8.73 14.97
CA PRO A 144 -20.10 -9.73 13.94
C PRO A 144 -20.75 -9.04 12.74
N GLY A 145 -19.95 -8.80 11.70
CA GLY A 145 -20.36 -7.98 10.55
C GLY A 145 -21.63 -8.48 9.85
N GLY A 146 -22.51 -7.55 9.48
CA GLY A 146 -23.59 -7.78 8.50
C GLY A 146 -23.06 -7.80 7.05
N PRO A 147 -23.94 -7.90 6.03
CA PRO A 147 -23.55 -8.03 4.63
C PRO A 147 -22.74 -6.85 4.05
N ALA A 148 -22.83 -5.68 4.70
CA ALA A 148 -22.14 -4.46 4.32
C ALA A 148 -21.07 -4.03 5.34
N ASP A 149 -20.97 -4.74 6.47
CA ASP A 149 -20.01 -4.42 7.52
C ASP A 149 -18.73 -5.23 7.30
N PRO A 150 -17.56 -4.66 7.65
CA PRO A 150 -16.32 -5.42 7.61
C PRO A 150 -16.42 -6.64 8.55
N PRO A 151 -15.82 -7.78 8.19
CA PRO A 151 -15.81 -8.95 9.06
C PRO A 151 -15.23 -8.62 10.43
N GLU A 152 -15.74 -9.27 11.48
CA GLU A 152 -15.13 -9.17 12.81
C GLU A 152 -13.62 -9.47 12.72
N GLY A 153 -12.83 -8.83 13.58
CA GLY A 153 -11.40 -9.05 13.70
C GLY A 153 -10.59 -8.63 12.47
N THR A 154 -11.14 -7.77 11.61
CA THR A 154 -10.41 -6.93 10.67
C THR A 154 -10.19 -5.54 11.25
N ILE A 155 -9.23 -4.78 10.74
CA ILE A 155 -9.04 -3.37 11.05
C ILE A 155 -10.33 -2.60 10.74
N GLN A 156 -10.71 -1.70 11.66
CA GLN A 156 -11.91 -0.88 11.53
C GLN A 156 -11.70 0.20 10.45
N PRO A 157 -12.58 0.35 9.45
CA PRO A 157 -12.39 1.26 8.31
C PRO A 157 -12.45 2.75 8.67
N ASP A 158 -13.13 3.12 9.75
CA ASP A 158 -13.28 4.48 10.29
C ASP A 158 -12.24 4.82 11.37
N SER A 159 -11.24 3.97 11.55
CA SER A 159 -10.17 4.13 12.56
C SER A 159 -9.18 5.28 12.29
N GLY A 160 -9.22 5.86 11.09
CA GLY A 160 -8.28 6.90 10.66
C GLY A 160 -6.90 6.37 10.26
N PHE A 161 -6.69 5.05 10.27
CA PHE A 161 -5.47 4.42 9.76
C PHE A 161 -5.58 4.12 8.26
N ASN A 162 -4.51 4.39 7.51
CA ASN A 162 -4.41 3.96 6.13
C ASN A 162 -3.97 2.49 6.10
N PHE A 163 -4.81 1.61 5.58
CA PHE A 163 -4.50 0.20 5.40
C PHE A 163 -4.94 -0.30 4.03
N THR A 164 -4.22 -1.30 3.54
CA THR A 164 -4.55 -2.02 2.30
C THR A 164 -4.93 -3.44 2.66
N ALA A 165 -6.06 -3.90 2.12
CA ALA A 165 -6.53 -5.28 2.31
C ALA A 165 -6.25 -6.13 1.07
N PHE A 166 -5.75 -7.34 1.29
CA PHE A 166 -5.52 -8.36 0.27
C PHE A 166 -6.36 -9.58 0.64
N THR A 167 -7.15 -10.06 -0.32
CA THR A 167 -8.03 -11.21 -0.11
C THR A 167 -7.60 -12.36 -1.00
N GLY A 168 -7.48 -13.55 -0.41
CA GLY A 168 -7.22 -14.80 -1.11
C GLY A 168 -8.15 -15.92 -0.64
N HIS A 169 -8.14 -17.02 -1.36
CA HIS A 169 -8.91 -18.21 -1.01
C HIS A 169 -7.99 -19.42 -0.92
N VAL A 170 -8.18 -20.24 0.12
CA VAL A 170 -7.41 -21.47 0.36
C VAL A 170 -8.39 -22.63 0.42
N ALA A 171 -8.21 -23.61 -0.47
CA ALA A 171 -9.01 -24.82 -0.49
C ALA A 171 -8.35 -25.93 0.33
N LYS A 172 -9.15 -26.78 0.94
CA LYS A 172 -8.68 -28.01 1.59
C LYS A 172 -8.17 -28.98 0.49
N ASN A 173 -6.90 -29.32 0.54
CA ASN A 173 -6.34 -30.41 -0.28
C ASN A 173 -6.95 -31.74 0.20
N LEU A 174 -7.55 -32.49 -0.73
CA LEU A 174 -8.20 -33.79 -0.48
C LEU A 174 -7.19 -34.94 -0.49
#